data_AF-Q7BLA3-F1
#
_entry.id   AF-Q7BLA3-F1
#
_cell.length_a   1.000
_cell.length_b   1.000
_cell.length_c   1.000
_cell.angle_alpha   90.00
_cell.angle_beta   90.00
_cell.angle_gamma   90.00
#
_symmetry.space_group_name_H-M   'P 1'
#
loop_
_entity.id
_entity.type
_entity.pdbx_description
1 polymer ?
#
loop_
_entity_poly.entity_id
_entity_poly.type
_entity_poly.pdbx_seq_one_letter_code
_entity_poly.pdbx_strand_id
1 'polypeptide(L)' 'MSKPCIICVAITGSVPTKENNPAVPVTIEEQIESTQEAFEAGASIAHCHVRN' A
#
# COMPACT_ATOMS: atom_id res chain seq x y z
N MET A 1 -24.94 9.37 -14.02
CA MET A 1 -23.93 8.59 -13.26
C MET A 1 -22.60 9.32 -13.34
N SER A 2 -21.87 9.43 -12.24
CA SER A 2 -20.51 9.97 -12.25
C SER A 2 -19.55 9.00 -12.96
N LYS A 3 -18.42 9.52 -13.48
CA LYS A 3 -17.37 8.67 -14.06
C LYS A 3 -16.70 7.87 -12.92
N PRO A 4 -16.55 6.53 -13.04
CA PRO A 4 -15.78 5.76 -12.08
C PRO A 4 -14.35 6.29 -11.94
N CYS A 5 -13.80 6.25 -10.73
CA CYS A 5 -12.43 6.65 -10.42
C CYS A 5 -11.62 5.43 -9.98
N ILE A 6 -10.43 5.25 -10.52
CA ILE A 6 -9.48 4.23 -10.08
C ILE A 6 -8.66 4.82 -8.93
N ILE A 7 -8.57 4.09 -7.81
CA ILE A 7 -7.76 4.48 -6.67
C ILE A 7 -6.52 3.57 -6.65
N CYS A 8 -5.35 4.19 -6.79
CA CYS A 8 -4.06 3.51 -6.68
C CYS A 8 -3.48 3.74 -5.28
N VAL A 9 -2.98 2.68 -4.65
CA VAL A 9 -2.30 2.73 -3.35
C VAL A 9 -0.82 2.40 -3.50
N ALA A 10 0.07 3.27 -3.03
CA ALA A 10 1.51 3.02 -2.94
C ALA A 10 1.87 2.71 -1.48
N ILE A 11 1.92 1.43 -1.14
CA ILE A 11 1.93 0.97 0.25
C ILE A 11 3.26 1.17 0.99
N THR A 12 4.40 1.12 0.29
CA THR A 12 5.74 1.08 0.93
C THR A 12 6.67 2.21 0.47
N GLY A 13 6.91 2.31 -0.84
CA GLY A 13 7.92 3.22 -1.42
C GLY A 13 9.37 2.89 -1.03
N SER A 14 10.33 3.63 -1.59
CA SER A 14 11.77 3.45 -1.29
C SER A 14 12.31 4.39 -0.20
N VAL A 15 11.58 5.46 0.12
CA VAL A 15 12.03 6.54 1.03
C VAL A 15 11.54 6.35 2.48
N PRO A 16 10.27 6.02 2.76
CA PRO A 16 9.77 5.93 4.14
C PRO A 16 10.49 4.86 4.97
N THR A 17 10.70 5.09 6.26
CA THR A 17 11.20 4.07 7.20
C THR A 17 10.20 3.84 8.32
N LYS A 18 10.36 2.72 9.07
CA LYS A 18 9.57 2.43 10.27
C LYS A 18 9.72 3.52 11.35
N GLU A 19 10.83 4.25 11.36
CA GLU A 19 11.03 5.40 12.26
C GLU A 19 10.15 6.59 11.85
N ASN A 20 9.91 6.80 10.55
CA ASN A 20 8.98 7.85 10.10
C ASN A 20 7.53 7.49 10.44
N ASN A 21 7.16 6.21 10.25
CA ASN A 21 5.86 5.67 10.63
C ASN A 21 5.97 4.15 10.84
N PRO A 22 5.63 3.61 12.03
CA PRO A 22 5.72 2.18 12.30
C PRO A 22 4.80 1.32 11.42
N ALA A 23 3.78 1.92 10.79
CA ALA A 23 2.87 1.25 9.88
C ALA A 23 3.43 1.04 8.46
N VAL A 24 4.61 1.58 8.11
CA VAL A 24 5.22 1.34 6.79
C VAL A 24 5.48 -0.17 6.61
N PRO A 25 4.84 -0.87 5.66
CA PRO A 25 5.01 -2.31 5.50
C PRO A 25 6.33 -2.61 4.80
N VAL A 26 7.21 -3.36 5.47
CA VAL A 26 8.55 -3.71 4.97
C VAL A 26 8.71 -5.21 4.74
N THR A 27 8.13 -6.07 5.56
CA THR A 27 8.17 -7.53 5.31
C THR A 27 7.15 -7.94 4.25
N ILE A 28 7.29 -9.14 3.71
CA ILE A 28 6.36 -9.67 2.71
C ILE A 28 4.96 -9.80 3.30
N GLU A 29 4.84 -10.32 4.52
CA GLU A 29 3.56 -10.48 5.23
C GLU A 29 2.89 -9.13 5.47
N GLU A 30 3.64 -8.13 5.95
CA GLU A 30 3.12 -6.77 6.15
C GLU A 30 2.64 -6.15 4.83
N GLN A 31 3.37 -6.36 3.73
CA GLN A 31 2.99 -5.82 2.41
C GLN A 31 1.74 -6.51 1.85
N ILE A 32 1.59 -7.81 2.06
CA ILE A 32 0.38 -8.56 1.68
C ILE A 32 -0.82 -8.03 2.46
N GLU A 33 -0.71 -7.96 3.79
CA GLU A 33 -1.81 -7.50 4.66
C GLU A 33 -2.20 -6.06 4.36
N SER A 34 -1.23 -5.14 4.26
CA SER A 34 -1.51 -3.74 3.93
C SER A 34 -2.15 -3.56 2.55
N THR A 35 -1.75 -4.37 1.57
CA THR A 35 -2.39 -4.37 0.23
C THR A 35 -3.83 -4.86 0.31
N GLN A 36 -4.09 -5.93 1.06
CA GLN A 36 -5.44 -6.47 1.24
C GLN A 36 -6.34 -5.45 1.93
N GLU A 37 -5.88 -4.83 3.02
CA GLU A 37 -6.62 -3.78 3.72
C GLU A 37 -6.95 -2.60 2.79
N ALA A 38 -5.99 -2.15 1.99
CA ALA A 38 -6.21 -1.07 1.04
C ALA A 38 -7.22 -1.45 -0.07
N PHE A 39 -7.20 -2.70 -0.53
CA PHE A 39 -8.19 -3.23 -1.46
C PHE A 39 -9.59 -3.24 -0.85
N GLU A 40 -9.74 -3.76 0.38
CA GLU A 40 -11.01 -3.80 1.11
C GLU A 40 -11.55 -2.38 1.39
N ALA A 41 -10.67 -1.38 1.52
CA ALA A 41 -11.01 0.03 1.62
C ALA A 41 -11.40 0.70 0.29
N GLY A 42 -11.22 0.02 -0.85
CA GLY A 42 -11.66 0.47 -2.17
C GLY A 42 -10.56 0.84 -3.16
N ALA A 43 -9.28 0.58 -2.84
CA ALA A 43 -8.22 0.65 -3.83
C ALA A 43 -8.40 -0.47 -4.87
N SER A 44 -8.12 -0.18 -6.15
CA SER A 44 -8.23 -1.14 -7.24
C SER A 44 -6.91 -1.38 -7.99
N ILE A 45 -5.85 -0.65 -7.61
CA ILE A 45 -4.48 -0.83 -8.09
C ILE A 45 -3.51 -0.67 -6.92
N ALA A 46 -2.53 -1.57 -6.80
CA ALA A 46 -1.43 -1.44 -5.85
C ALA A 46 -0.11 -1.16 -6.58
N HIS A 47 0.62 -0.15 -6.11
CA HIS A 47 1.98 0.19 -6.55
C HIS A 47 2.98 -0.31 -5.50
N CYS A 48 3.73 -1.35 -5.85
CA CYS A 48 4.54 -2.10 -4.88
C CYS A 48 6.04 -1.76 -4.99
N HIS A 49 6.68 -1.54 -3.83
CA HIS A 49 8.13 -1.49 -3.69
C HIS A 49 8.53 -2.51 -2.62
N VAL A 50 9.41 -3.46 -2.95
CA VAL A 50 9.95 -4.41 -1.98
C VAL A 50 11.10 -3.80 -1.18
N ARG A 51 11.36 -4.36 0.00
CA ARG A 51 12.50 -4.02 0.88
C ARG A 51 13.37 -5.27 1.11
N ASN A 52 14.58 -5.04 1.60
CA ASN A 52 15.50 -6.10 2.04
C ASN A 52 15.16 -6.56 3.46
#